data_AF-A0A7R9MVI4-F1
#
_entry.id   AF-A0A7R9MVI4-F1
#
_cell.length_a   1.000
_cell.length_b   1.000
_cell.length_c   1.000
_cell.angle_alpha   90.00
_cell.angle_beta   90.00
_cell.angle_gamma   90.00
#
_symmetry.space_group_name_H-M   'P 1'
#
loop_
_entity.id
_entity.type
_entity.pdbx_description
1 polymer ?
#
loop_
_entity_poly.entity_id
_entity_poly.type
_entity_poly.pdbx_seq_one_letter_code
_entity_poly.pdbx_strand_id
1 'polypeptide(L)' 'MSGDEWTPVAAEYDPIRVGSIDGTDTTPHDKATIRALTSKHTIDTSIKSDAKKTIFVARLDFNTHEDTIHAVLPLNGFL' A
#
# COMPACT_ATOMS: atom_id res chain seq x y z
N MET A 1 -3.18 27.01 17.92
CA MET A 1 -3.53 26.84 16.50
C MET A 1 -2.23 26.64 15.73
N SER A 2 -1.58 25.49 15.87
CA SER A 2 -0.49 25.09 14.98
C SER A 2 -1.15 24.35 13.82
N GLY A 3 -1.40 25.06 12.73
CA GLY A 3 -1.90 24.43 11.51
C GLY A 3 -0.80 23.54 10.95
N ASP A 4 -1.10 22.26 10.77
CA ASP A 4 -0.22 21.33 10.08
C ASP A 4 0.17 21.93 8.73
N GLU A 5 1.47 22.16 8.54
CA GLU A 5 2.02 22.57 7.26
C GLU A 5 1.71 21.47 6.25
N TRP A 6 1.10 21.84 5.12
CA TRP A 6 0.73 20.84 4.12
C TRP A 6 1.99 20.15 3.58
N THR A 7 1.97 18.82 3.59
CA THR A 7 3.01 17.99 2.98
C THR A 7 2.40 17.07 1.93
N PRO A 8 3.13 16.75 0.84
CA PRO A 8 2.65 15.82 -0.18
C PRO A 8 2.55 14.37 0.32
N VAL A 9 3.16 14.08 1.47
CA VAL A 9 3.13 12.77 2.13
C VAL A 9 2.47 12.94 3.49
N ALA A 10 1.45 12.14 3.78
CA ALA A 10 0.79 12.14 5.07
C ALA A 10 1.76 11.68 6.17
N ALA A 11 1.85 12.43 7.27
CA ALA A 11 2.65 12.05 8.42
C ALA A 11 2.05 10.86 9.18
N GLU A 12 0.71 10.75 9.19
CA GLU A 12 -0.04 9.68 9.81
C GLU A 12 -1.05 9.10 8.81
N TYR A 13 -1.19 7.78 8.81
CA TYR A 13 -2.16 7.08 7.98
C TYR A 13 -3.39 6.70 8.81
N ASP A 14 -4.50 7.40 8.56
CA ASP A 14 -5.82 7.05 9.09
C ASP A 14 -6.65 6.42 7.95
N PRO A 15 -6.92 5.10 8.00
CA PRO A 15 -7.68 4.42 6.95
C PRO A 15 -9.07 4.98 6.71
N ILE A 16 -9.76 5.47 7.75
CA ILE A 16 -11.12 6.00 7.62
C ILE A 16 -11.08 7.32 6.86
N ARG A 17 -10.18 8.23 7.25
CA ARG A 17 -10.03 9.52 6.57
C ARG A 17 -9.56 9.38 5.13
N VAL A 18 -8.69 8.41 4.85
CA VAL A 18 -8.22 8.13 3.47
C VAL A 18 -9.32 7.52 2.61
N GLY A 19 -10.18 6.68 3.19
CA GLY A 19 -11.33 6.12 2.49
C GLY A 19 -12.47 7.14 2.29
N SER A 20 -12.56 8.15 3.15
CA SER A 20 -13.63 9.14 3.10
C SER A 20 -13.44 10.11 1.93
N ILE A 21 -14.41 10.13 1.02
CA ILE A 21 -14.37 11.01 -0.16
C ILE A 21 -14.51 12.48 0.23
N ASP A 22 -15.40 12.79 1.17
CA ASP A 22 -15.69 14.17 1.62
C ASP A 22 -15.04 14.51 2.97
N GLY A 23 -14.36 13.54 3.60
CA GLY A 23 -13.67 13.72 4.87
C GLY A 23 -14.59 13.71 6.09
N THR A 24 -15.84 13.28 5.94
CA THR A 24 -16.83 13.29 7.05
C THR A 24 -17.03 11.92 7.70
N ASP A 25 -16.50 10.85 7.11
CA ASP A 25 -16.71 9.50 7.64
C ASP A 25 -16.05 9.32 9.00
N THR A 26 -16.81 8.77 9.93
CA THR A 26 -16.32 8.38 11.26
C THR A 26 -16.31 6.87 11.47
N THR A 27 -16.84 6.12 10.51
CA THR A 27 -16.94 4.66 10.55
C THR A 27 -16.50 4.06 9.23
N PRO A 28 -15.86 2.89 9.23
CA PRO A 28 -15.44 2.25 7.99
C PRO A 28 -16.68 1.85 7.17
N HIS A 29 -16.81 2.40 5.97
CA HIS A 29 -17.98 2.15 5.11
C HIS A 29 -17.75 0.99 4.13
N ASP A 30 -16.50 0.57 3.90
CA ASP A 30 -16.16 -0.54 3.00
C ASP A 30 -15.23 -1.59 3.65
N LYS A 31 -15.07 -2.73 2.96
CA LYS A 31 -14.25 -3.87 3.42
C LYS A 31 -12.74 -3.58 3.39
N ALA A 32 -12.28 -2.70 2.51
CA ALA A 32 -10.87 -2.33 2.41
C ALA A 32 -10.46 -1.47 3.62
N THR A 33 -11.27 -0.51 4.02
CA THR A 33 -11.07 0.28 5.24
C THR A 33 -11.11 -0.59 6.48
N ILE A 34 -12.07 -1.52 6.59
CA ILE A 34 -12.11 -2.50 7.70
C ILE A 34 -10.82 -3.32 7.74
N ARG A 35 -10.36 -3.82 6.59
CA ARG A 35 -9.11 -4.58 6.50
C ARG A 35 -7.93 -3.74 6.93
N ALA A 36 -7.82 -2.49 6.47
CA ALA A 36 -6.72 -1.60 6.82
C ALA A 36 -6.69 -1.31 8.34
N LEU A 37 -7.84 -1.06 8.96
CA LEU A 37 -7.98 -0.84 10.41
C LEU A 37 -7.62 -2.07 11.25
N THR A 38 -7.93 -3.27 10.76
CA THR A 38 -7.75 -4.53 11.52
C THR A 38 -6.45 -5.24 11.18
N SER A 39 -5.77 -4.85 10.09
CA SER A 39 -4.52 -5.47 9.68
C SER A 39 -3.35 -4.98 10.52
N LYS A 40 -2.54 -5.92 11.02
CA LYS A 40 -1.24 -5.60 11.59
C LYS A 40 -0.15 -5.83 10.54
N HIS A 41 0.45 -4.77 10.06
CA HIS A 41 1.65 -4.90 9.23
C HIS A 41 2.84 -5.26 10.11
N THR A 42 3.38 -6.46 9.92
CA THR A 42 4.60 -6.92 10.60
C THR A 42 5.68 -7.02 9.55
N ILE A 43 6.69 -6.16 9.64
CA ILE A 43 7.84 -6.19 8.74
C ILE A 43 8.91 -7.04 9.42
N ASP A 44 9.52 -7.95 8.67
CA ASP A 44 10.78 -8.53 9.10
C ASP A 44 11.86 -7.47 8.98
N THR A 45 12.28 -6.93 10.13
CA THR A 45 13.28 -5.86 10.21
C THR A 45 14.68 -6.30 9.75
N SER A 46 14.89 -7.60 9.52
CA SER A 46 16.15 -8.10 8.96
C SER A 46 16.24 -7.94 7.43
N ILE A 47 15.10 -7.70 6.76
CA ILE A 47 15.04 -7.47 5.32
C ILE A 47 15.69 -6.13 4.99
N LYS A 48 16.76 -6.18 4.18
CA LYS A 48 17.49 -5.00 3.70
C LYS A 48 17.02 -4.49 2.33
N SER A 49 15.93 -5.03 1.78
CA SER A 49 15.42 -4.59 0.49
C SER A 49 14.81 -3.20 0.58
N ASP A 50 14.96 -2.42 -0.50
CA ASP A 50 14.32 -1.13 -0.62
C ASP A 50 12.84 -1.31 -0.96
N ALA A 51 11.96 -0.93 -0.02
CA ALA A 51 10.51 -1.00 -0.22
C ALA A 51 10.05 -0.20 -1.44
N LYS A 52 10.78 0.87 -1.84
CA LYS A 52 10.47 1.66 -3.04
C LYS A 52 10.77 0.93 -4.34
N LYS A 53 11.55 -0.15 -4.29
CA LYS A 53 11.87 -1.02 -5.44
C LYS A 53 11.09 -2.33 -5.41
N THR A 54 10.04 -2.39 -4.59
CA THR A 54 9.19 -3.58 -4.44
C THR A 54 7.81 -3.26 -4.99
N ILE A 55 7.34 -4.06 -5.94
CA ILE A 55 5.98 -3.96 -6.48
C ILE A 55 5.15 -5.17 -6.03
N PHE A 56 3.90 -4.93 -5.69
CA PHE A 56 2.94 -6.00 -5.40
C PHE A 56 2.21 -6.40 -6.69
N VAL A 57 2.33 -7.66 -7.08
CA VAL A 57 1.66 -8.23 -8.26
C VAL A 57 0.60 -9.22 -7.79
N ALA A 58 -0.63 -9.08 -8.26
CA ALA A 58 -1.77 -9.89 -7.84
C ALA A 58 -2.62 -10.35 -9.02
N ARG A 59 -3.58 -11.25 -8.75
CA ARG A 59 -4.47 -11.86 -9.75
C ARG A 59 -3.72 -12.64 -10.84
N LEU A 60 -2.60 -13.24 -10.47
CA LEU A 60 -1.87 -14.17 -11.33
C LEU A 60 -2.68 -15.45 -11.51
N ASP A 61 -2.55 -16.07 -12.68
CA ASP A 61 -3.05 -17.43 -12.90
C ASP A 61 -2.31 -18.39 -11.96
N PHE A 62 -2.97 -19.46 -11.51
CA PHE A 62 -2.36 -20.45 -10.60
C PHE A 62 -1.12 -21.14 -11.19
N ASN A 63 -0.99 -21.16 -12.51
CA ASN A 63 0.15 -21.68 -13.24
C ASN A 63 1.18 -20.59 -13.60
N THR A 64 1.12 -19.41 -12.96
CA THR A 64 2.14 -18.35 -13.15
C THR A 64 3.36 -18.63 -12.27
N HIS A 65 4.53 -18.61 -12.88
CA HIS A 65 5.81 -18.87 -12.21
C HIS A 65 6.68 -17.63 -12.23
N GLU A 66 7.70 -17.58 -11.38
CA GLU A 66 8.61 -16.44 -11.25
C GLU A 66 9.25 -16.03 -12.58
N ASP A 67 9.69 -17.00 -13.39
CA ASP A 67 10.28 -16.74 -14.71
C ASP A 67 9.31 -16.02 -15.65
N THR A 68 8.01 -16.36 -15.57
CA THR A 68 6.97 -15.69 -16.36
C THR A 68 6.83 -14.24 -15.95
N ILE A 69 6.88 -13.96 -14.64
CA ILE A 69 6.81 -12.61 -14.08
C ILE A 69 8.01 -11.77 -14.55
N HIS A 70 9.23 -12.30 -14.44
CA HIS A 70 10.45 -11.59 -14.87
C HIS A 70 10.49 -11.34 -16.38
N ALA A 71 9.88 -12.23 -17.19
CA ALA A 71 9.78 -12.05 -18.63
C ALA A 71 8.87 -10.86 -19.03
N VAL A 72 7.80 -10.60 -18.29
CA VAL A 72 6.84 -9.51 -18.59
C VAL A 72 7.09 -8.24 -17.78
N LEU A 73 7.72 -8.35 -16.62
CA LEU A 73 8.13 -7.23 -15.77
C LEU A 73 9.66 -7.14 -15.76
N PRO A 74 10.28 -6.66 -16.86
CA PRO A 74 11.72 -6.49 -16.89
C PRO A 74 12.13 -5.47 -15.83
N LEU A 75 12.89 -5.95 -14.84
CA LEU A 75 13.45 -5.17 -13.72
C LEU A 75 14.28 -3.96 -14.16
N ASN A 76 14.61 -3.85 -15.44
CA ASN A 76 15.49 -2.83 -16.02
C ASN A 76 14.73 -1.68 -16.70
N GLY A 77 13.39 -1.65 -16.67
CA GLY A 77 12.60 -0.74 -17.51
C GLY A 77 11.52 0.10 -16.81
N PHE A 78 11.27 -0.09 -15.51
CA PHE A 78 10.31 0.71 -14.77
C PHE A 78 10.91 1.15 -13.42
N LEU A 79 11.57 2.31 -13.46
CA LEU A 79 11.70 3.38 -12.45
C LEU A 79 12.86 4.29 -12.84
#